data_AF-A0A377I4H1-F1
#
_entry.id   AF-A0A377I4H1-F1
#
_cell.length_a   1.000
_cell.length_b   1.000
_cell.length_c   1.000
_cell.angle_alpha   90.00
_cell.angle_beta   90.00
_cell.angle_gamma   90.00
#
_symmetry.space_group_name_H-M   'P 1'
#
loop_
_entity.id
_entity.type
_entity.pdbx_description
1 polymer ?
#
loop_
_entity_poly.entity_id
_entity_poly.type
_entity_poly.pdbx_seq_one_letter_code
_entity_poly.pdbx_strand_id
1 'polypeptide(L)'
;MATVDYYDKGQKLSEQAKAWLNKALSLDSKESSSLLLLASDAFLHNDYEQAIGYWRRVLDGDNDAINRRAIIQSIEMAKQMKQK
;
A
#
# COMPACT_ATOMS: atom_id res chain seq x y z
N MET A 1 -1.45 26.17 -22.90
CA MET A 1 -2.36 25.07 -22.53
C MET A 1 -1.71 24.25 -21.43
N ALA A 2 -2.51 23.89 -20.42
CA ALA A 2 -2.30 22.87 -19.37
C ALA A 2 -1.16 23.06 -18.34
N THR A 3 -1.32 24.02 -17.42
CA THR A 3 -0.58 24.07 -16.14
C THR A 3 -1.52 24.25 -14.94
N VAL A 4 -2.70 23.65 -15.00
CA VAL A 4 -3.67 23.68 -13.90
C VAL A 4 -4.30 22.30 -13.80
N ASP A 5 -3.63 21.39 -13.12
CA ASP A 5 -4.29 20.23 -12.50
C ASP A 5 -3.46 19.64 -11.35
N TYR A 6 -2.70 20.50 -10.66
CA TYR A 6 -1.75 20.02 -9.65
C TYR A 6 -2.35 19.87 -8.25
N TYR A 7 -3.60 20.28 -7.99
CA TYR A 7 -4.06 20.45 -6.60
C TYR A 7 -5.56 20.32 -6.31
N ASP A 8 -6.30 19.47 -7.02
CA ASP A 8 -7.76 19.38 -6.76
C ASP A 8 -8.36 17.98 -6.64
N LYS A 9 -7.58 16.97 -6.23
CA LYS A 9 -8.15 15.64 -5.92
C LYS A 9 -7.54 15.08 -4.66
N GLY A 10 -8.27 15.24 -3.56
CA GLY A 10 -7.96 14.65 -2.27
C GLY A 10 -7.49 13.20 -2.39
N GLN A 11 -6.26 12.99 -1.92
CA GLN A 11 -5.72 11.73 -1.39
C GLN A 11 -6.08 10.44 -2.13
N LYS A 12 -5.94 10.41 -3.45
CA LYS A 12 -5.86 9.16 -4.21
C LYS A 12 -4.45 9.02 -4.75
N LEU A 13 -3.84 7.85 -4.57
CA LEU A 13 -2.62 7.52 -5.28
C LEU A 13 -2.86 7.77 -6.78
N SER A 14 -2.12 8.70 -7.39
CA SER A 14 -2.33 9.07 -8.78
C SER A 14 -2.13 7.84 -9.68
N GLU A 15 -2.81 7.78 -10.81
CA GLU A 15 -2.64 6.68 -11.77
C GLU A 15 -1.16 6.52 -12.19
N GLN A 16 -0.40 7.61 -12.19
CA GLN A 16 1.05 7.57 -12.35
C GLN A 16 1.76 6.84 -11.21
N ALA A 17 1.45 7.16 -9.95
CA ALA A 17 2.05 6.48 -8.80
C ALA A 17 1.71 4.98 -8.77
N LYS A 18 0.49 4.59 -9.16
CA LYS A 18 0.15 3.17 -9.37
C LYS A 18 0.99 2.53 -10.47
N ALA A 19 1.22 3.23 -11.59
CA ALA A 19 2.06 2.74 -12.66
C ALA A 19 3.53 2.54 -12.22
N TRP A 20 4.07 3.46 -11.40
CA TRP A 20 5.41 3.31 -10.81
C TRP A 20 5.50 2.11 -9.87
N LEU A 21 4.50 1.91 -9.00
CA LEU A 21 4.43 0.74 -8.12
C LEU A 21 4.30 -0.56 -8.91
N ASN A 22 3.45 -0.60 -9.94
CA ASN A 22 3.33 -1.77 -10.81
C ASN A 22 4.63 -2.08 -11.55
N LYS A 23 5.35 -1.05 -11.98
CA LYS A 23 6.67 -1.22 -12.60
C LYS A 23 7.70 -1.76 -11.61
N ALA A 24 7.73 -1.23 -10.39
CA ALA A 24 8.59 -1.74 -9.32
C ALA A 24 8.27 -3.20 -9.01
N LEU A 25 6.99 -3.55 -8.86
CA LEU A 25 6.53 -4.92 -8.64
C LEU A 25 6.77 -5.86 -9.83
N SER A 26 6.85 -5.33 -11.05
CA SER A 26 7.24 -6.11 -12.22
C SER A 26 8.73 -6.44 -12.26
N LEU A 27 9.57 -5.60 -11.62
CA LEU A 27 11.00 -5.84 -11.49
C LEU A 27 11.29 -6.73 -10.28
N ASP A 28 10.61 -6.48 -9.18
CA ASP A 28 10.65 -7.29 -7.96
C ASP A 28 9.24 -7.41 -7.35
N SER A 29 8.63 -8.56 -7.58
CA SER A 29 7.27 -8.87 -7.09
C SER A 29 7.12 -8.90 -5.56
N LYS A 30 8.25 -8.91 -4.84
CA LYS A 30 8.36 -8.88 -3.38
C LYS A 30 8.89 -7.53 -2.86
N GLU A 31 9.02 -6.52 -3.72
CA GLU A 31 9.52 -5.20 -3.33
C GLU A 31 8.61 -4.62 -2.25
N SER A 32 9.19 -4.51 -1.07
CA SER A 32 8.40 -4.39 0.13
C SER A 32 7.90 -2.97 0.34
N SER A 33 8.63 -1.96 -0.12
CA SER A 33 8.24 -0.55 -0.04
C SER A 33 6.98 -0.30 -0.87
N SER A 34 6.91 -0.89 -2.07
CA SER A 34 5.77 -0.78 -2.99
C SER A 34 4.54 -1.44 -2.40
N LEU A 35 4.70 -2.65 -1.86
CA LEU A 35 3.62 -3.35 -1.18
C LEU A 35 3.14 -2.58 0.07
N LEU A 36 4.05 -1.99 0.85
CA LEU A 36 3.70 -1.17 2.01
C LEU A 36 2.92 0.10 1.61
N LEU A 37 3.30 0.74 0.51
CA LEU A 37 2.61 1.94 0.01
C LEU A 37 1.21 1.58 -0.49
N LEU A 38 1.06 0.48 -1.25
CA LEU A 38 -0.25 -0.04 -1.68
C LEU A 38 -1.13 -0.41 -0.49
N ALA A 39 -0.56 -1.03 0.55
CA ALA A 39 -1.30 -1.37 1.76
C ALA A 39 -1.83 -0.12 2.47
N SER A 40 -0.99 0.91 2.57
CA SER A 40 -1.35 2.19 3.20
C SER A 40 -2.43 2.92 2.42
N ASP A 41 -2.32 2.97 1.09
CA ASP A 41 -3.34 3.55 0.21
C ASP A 41 -4.68 2.81 0.34
N ALA A 42 -4.66 1.48 0.29
CA ALA A 42 -5.86 0.67 0.47
C ALA A 42 -6.52 0.92 1.84
N PHE A 43 -5.73 1.00 2.91
CA PHE A 43 -6.24 1.30 4.26
C PHE A 43 -6.90 2.68 4.33
N LEU A 44 -6.30 3.71 3.73
CA LEU A 44 -6.86 5.06 3.69
C LEU A 44 -8.18 5.13 2.90
N HIS A 45 -8.37 4.23 1.93
CA HIS A 45 -9.59 4.11 1.15
C HIS A 45 -10.65 3.20 1.77
N ASN A 46 -10.45 2.74 3.02
CA ASN A 46 -11.28 1.76 3.71
C ASN A 46 -11.32 0.38 3.02
N ASP A 47 -10.40 0.11 2.09
CA ASP A 47 -10.19 -1.21 1.52
C ASP A 47 -9.24 -2.03 2.42
N TYR A 48 -9.75 -2.33 3.62
CA TYR A 48 -9.00 -3.05 4.64
C TYR A 48 -8.62 -4.47 4.19
N GLU A 49 -9.39 -5.07 3.30
CA GLU A 49 -9.11 -6.41 2.77
C GLU A 49 -7.89 -6.41 1.85
N GLN A 50 -7.82 -5.46 0.91
CA GLN A 50 -6.62 -5.28 0.10
C GLN A 50 -5.40 -4.89 0.96
N ALA A 51 -5.58 -3.98 1.93
CA ALA A 51 -4.50 -3.56 2.82
C ALA A 51 -3.86 -4.74 3.55
N ILE A 52 -4.70 -5.62 4.14
CA ILE A 52 -4.24 -6.84 4.80
C ILE A 52 -3.54 -7.78 3.82
N GLY A 53 -4.06 -7.92 2.59
CA GLY A 53 -3.44 -8.73 1.55
C GLY A 53 -2.02 -8.27 1.20
N TYR A 54 -1.81 -6.97 1.01
CA TYR A 54 -0.49 -6.41 0.74
C TYR A 54 0.48 -6.59 1.91
N TRP A 55 0.04 -6.30 3.15
CA TRP A 55 0.87 -6.51 4.33
C TRP A 55 1.29 -7.96 4.54
N ARG A 56 0.41 -8.93 4.24
CA ARG A 56 0.78 -10.35 4.26
C ARG A 56 1.88 -10.68 3.25
N ARG A 57 1.75 -10.18 2.00
CA ARG A 57 2.80 -10.35 0.98
C ARG A 57 4.14 -9.74 1.40
N VAL A 58 4.12 -8.64 2.14
CA VAL A 58 5.34 -8.06 2.73
C VAL A 58 5.97 -9.01 3.76
N LEU A 59 5.16 -9.62 4.62
CA LEU A 59 5.63 -10.61 5.60
C LEU A 59 6.11 -11.91 4.94
N ASP A 60 5.57 -12.28 3.79
CA ASP A 60 6.04 -13.43 3.00
C ASP A 60 7.36 -13.13 2.25
N GLY A 61 7.79 -11.87 2.24
CA GLY A 61 9.07 -11.44 1.69
C GLY A 61 10.25 -11.75 2.60
N ASP A 62 11.44 -11.82 2.01
CA ASP A 62 12.71 -12.13 2.68
C ASP A 62 13.44 -10.87 3.18
N ASN A 63 12.74 -9.73 3.26
CA ASN A 63 13.34 -8.45 3.62
C ASN A 63 13.37 -8.26 5.15
N ASP A 64 14.54 -8.54 5.74
CA ASP A 64 14.79 -8.38 7.18
C ASP A 64 14.83 -6.92 7.67
N ALA A 65 15.00 -5.95 6.76
CA ALA A 65 14.97 -4.53 7.15
C ALA A 65 13.57 -4.06 7.57
N ILE A 66 12.55 -4.87 7.34
CA ILE A 66 11.16 -4.55 7.65
C ILE A 66 10.85 -4.82 9.11
N ASN A 67 10.21 -3.84 9.73
CA ASN A 67 9.60 -4.05 11.03
C ASN A 67 8.33 -4.90 10.91
N ARG A 68 8.51 -6.23 10.90
CA ARG A 68 7.42 -7.22 10.82
C ARG A 68 6.38 -7.03 11.93
N ARG A 69 6.80 -6.59 13.13
CA ARG A 69 5.88 -6.33 14.25
C ARG A 69 4.94 -5.18 13.92
N ALA A 70 5.45 -4.08 13.35
CA ALA A 70 4.62 -2.95 12.93
C ALA A 70 3.59 -3.37 11.88
N ILE A 71 3.97 -4.23 10.92
CA ILE A 71 3.04 -4.74 9.90
C ILE A 71 1.94 -5.59 10.52
N ILE A 72 2.28 -6.49 11.45
CA ILE A 72 1.29 -7.30 12.16
C ILE A 72 0.31 -6.41 12.92
N GLN A 73 0.79 -5.36 13.60
CA GLN A 73 -0.08 -4.39 14.28
C GLN A 73 -1.03 -3.68 13.32
N SER A 74 -0.55 -3.26 12.14
CA SER A 74 -1.38 -2.66 11.10
C SER A 74 -2.45 -3.62 10.57
N ILE A 75 -2.11 -4.89 10.36
CA ILE A 75 -3.08 -5.94 9.98
C ILE A 75 -4.17 -6.08 11.03
N GLU A 76 -3.81 -6.17 12.31
CA GLU A 76 -4.81 -6.30 13.39
C GLU A 76 -5.72 -5.07 13.47
N MET A 77 -5.17 -3.87 13.31
CA MET A 77 -5.97 -2.64 13.25
C MET A 77 -6.95 -2.66 12.07
N ALA A 78 -6.51 -3.03 10.87
CA ALA A 78 -7.39 -3.13 9.71
C ALA A 78 -8.48 -4.20 9.87
N LYS A 79 -8.19 -5.32 10.53
CA LYS A 79 -9.21 -6.32 10.86
C LYS A 79 -10.28 -5.74 11.80
N GLN A 80 -9.88 -4.96 12.80
CA GLN A 80 -10.82 -4.29 13.71
C GLN A 80 -11.68 -3.28 12.96
N MET A 81 -11.08 -2.48 12.07
CA MET A 81 -11.81 -1.50 11.26
C MET A 81 -12.78 -2.16 10.27
N LYS A 82 -12.40 -3.30 9.67
CA LYS A 82 -13.28 -4.10 8.79
C LYS A 82 -14.53 -4.63 9.50
N GLN A 83 -14.46 -4.83 10.82
CA GLN A 83 -15.58 -5.36 11.62
C GLN A 83 -16.49 -4.27 12.20
N LYS A 84 -16.13 -3.00 12.06
CA LYS A 84 -16.91 -1.84 12.50
C LYS A 84 -17.92 -1.42 11.43
#